data_AF-A0A2V6Y6F9-F1
#
_entry.id   AF-A0A2V6Y6F9-F1
#
_cell.length_a   1.000
_cell.length_b   1.000
_cell.length_c   1.000
_cell.angle_alpha   90.00
_cell.angle_beta   90.00
_cell.angle_gamma   90.00
#
_symmetry.space_group_name_H-M   'P 1'
#
loop_
_entity.id
_entity.type
_entity.pdbx_description
1 polymer ?
#
loop_
_entity_poly.entity_id
_entity_poly.type
_entity_poly.pdbx_seq_one_letter_code
_entity_poly.pdbx_strand_id
1 'polypeptide(L)'
;MRERQTGLTRRAAFFTSVAGFQMNLVNILAAVIGAAVLERYPNIRISFGESGIGWIPYALDRMDFEWEDRFRDLGLKMKPSDYWRRQCRATFQFDQIGTKLIDEMGVETLMWGSDYPHPDGVWPQSSKYIQEQFGHLPPDVVHKITCENAGKFYGLMS
;
A
#
# COMPACT_ATOMS: atom_id res chain seq x y z
N MET A 1 -27.07 -31.78 7.58
CA MET A 1 -27.01 -30.47 8.27
C MET A 1 -25.61 -30.08 8.74
N ARG A 2 -24.83 -30.98 9.40
CA ARG A 2 -23.43 -30.70 9.80
C ARG A 2 -22.49 -30.33 8.62
N GLU A 3 -22.59 -31.00 7.47
CA GLU A 3 -21.77 -30.68 6.29
C GLU A 3 -22.11 -29.34 5.60
N ARG A 4 -23.35 -28.82 5.76
CA ARG A 4 -23.71 -27.48 5.28
C ARG A 4 -23.15 -26.38 6.19
N GLN A 5 -23.01 -26.65 7.49
CA GLN A 5 -22.41 -25.74 8.47
C GLN A 5 -20.88 -25.63 8.33
N THR A 6 -20.19 -26.64 7.82
CA THR A 6 -18.71 -26.60 7.64
C THR A 6 -18.28 -25.72 6.46
N GLY A 7 -19.01 -25.74 5.35
CA GLY A 7 -18.71 -24.93 4.18
C GLY A 7 -18.85 -23.42 4.43
N LEU A 8 -19.94 -23.01 5.09
CA LEU A 8 -20.14 -21.60 5.46
C LEU A 8 -19.13 -21.12 6.49
N THR A 9 -18.80 -21.96 7.49
CA THR A 9 -17.75 -21.64 8.48
C THR A 9 -16.39 -21.43 7.80
N ARG A 10 -16.01 -22.31 6.87
CA ARG A 10 -14.77 -22.17 6.10
C ARG A 10 -14.76 -20.91 5.23
N ARG A 11 -15.89 -20.60 4.58
CA ARG A 11 -16.06 -19.36 3.80
C ARG A 11 -15.96 -18.11 4.68
N ALA A 12 -16.54 -18.14 5.87
CA ALA A 12 -16.45 -17.05 6.84
C ALA A 12 -15.00 -16.85 7.32
N ALA A 13 -14.28 -17.92 7.65
CA ALA A 13 -12.87 -17.83 8.01
C ALA A 13 -12.00 -17.27 6.86
N PHE A 14 -12.27 -17.72 5.63
CA PHE A 14 -11.57 -17.18 4.45
C PHE A 14 -11.89 -15.71 4.21
N PHE A 15 -13.16 -15.29 4.36
CA PHE A 15 -13.55 -13.89 4.29
C PHE A 15 -12.78 -13.04 5.31
N THR A 16 -12.69 -13.47 6.57
CA THR A 16 -11.91 -12.77 7.59
C THR A 16 -10.43 -12.63 7.20
N SER A 17 -9.83 -13.71 6.68
CA SER A 17 -8.43 -13.68 6.24
C SER A 17 -8.20 -12.71 5.09
N VAL A 18 -9.04 -12.76 4.05
CA VAL A 18 -8.91 -11.89 2.87
C VAL A 18 -9.21 -10.43 3.23
N ALA A 19 -10.26 -10.18 4.01
CA ALA A 19 -10.61 -8.83 4.45
C ALA A 19 -9.51 -8.17 5.31
N GLY A 20 -8.76 -8.97 6.09
CA GLY A 20 -7.66 -8.48 6.92
C GLY A 20 -6.29 -8.45 6.24
N PHE A 21 -6.11 -9.16 5.13
CA PHE A 21 -4.80 -9.43 4.52
C PHE A 21 -3.96 -8.17 4.30
N GLN A 22 -4.52 -7.18 3.60
CA GLN A 22 -3.85 -5.93 3.25
C GLN A 22 -3.49 -5.11 4.50
N MET A 23 -4.42 -4.98 5.44
CA MET A 23 -4.19 -4.23 6.68
C MET A 23 -3.14 -4.87 7.58
N ASN A 24 -2.98 -6.20 7.53
CA ASN A 24 -1.96 -6.89 8.33
C ASN A 24 -0.52 -6.51 7.94
N LEU A 25 -0.31 -5.95 6.73
CA LEU A 25 0.98 -5.44 6.29
C LEU A 25 1.47 -4.24 7.11
N VAL A 26 0.59 -3.60 7.90
CA VAL A 26 0.99 -2.57 8.87
C VAL A 26 2.07 -3.08 9.83
N ASN A 27 2.01 -4.36 10.21
CA ASN A 27 3.01 -4.96 11.11
C ASN A 27 4.40 -4.96 10.48
N ILE A 28 4.47 -5.21 9.16
CA ILE A 28 5.74 -5.23 8.43
C ILE A 28 6.26 -3.80 8.25
N LEU A 29 5.39 -2.87 7.83
CA LEU A 29 5.77 -1.47 7.64
C LEU A 29 6.28 -0.86 8.95
N ALA A 30 5.52 -1.02 10.04
CA ALA A 30 5.88 -0.52 11.36
C ALA A 30 7.15 -1.18 11.91
N ALA A 31 7.35 -2.48 11.72
CA ALA A 31 8.56 -3.16 12.16
C ALA A 31 9.81 -2.67 11.41
N VAL A 32 9.72 -2.50 10.08
CA VAL A 32 10.83 -2.00 9.26
C VAL A 32 11.22 -0.57 9.66
N ILE A 33 10.23 0.30 9.84
CA ILE A 33 10.46 1.68 10.29
C ILE A 33 10.98 1.68 11.73
N GLY A 34 10.24 1.08 12.67
CA GLY A 34 10.56 1.09 14.10
C GLY A 34 11.89 0.42 14.46
N ALA A 35 12.33 -0.56 13.67
CA ALA A 35 13.67 -1.13 13.80
C ALA A 35 14.77 -0.28 13.15
N ALA A 36 14.48 0.96 12.71
CA ALA A 36 15.39 1.90 12.05
C ALA A 36 16.12 1.33 10.82
N VAL A 37 15.51 0.37 10.12
CA VAL A 37 16.11 -0.25 8.92
C VAL A 37 16.30 0.80 7.83
N LEU A 38 15.27 1.61 7.59
CA LEU A 38 15.28 2.63 6.55
C LEU A 38 16.28 3.75 6.84
N GLU A 39 16.55 4.04 8.11
CA GLU A 39 17.61 4.97 8.53
C GLU A 39 19.00 4.38 8.30
N ARG A 40 19.23 3.12 8.69
CA ARG A 40 20.54 2.46 8.52
C ARG A 40 20.91 2.24 7.05
N TYR A 41 19.92 2.03 6.19
CA TYR A 41 20.12 1.75 4.78
C TYR A 41 19.38 2.79 3.92
N PRO A 42 19.88 4.03 3.78
CA PRO A 42 19.14 5.13 3.14
C PRO A 42 18.81 4.88 1.66
N ASN A 43 19.53 3.98 0.99
CA ASN A 43 19.32 3.63 -0.42
C ASN A 43 18.44 2.39 -0.62
N ILE A 44 18.01 1.70 0.46
CA ILE A 44 17.09 0.57 0.30
C ILE A 44 15.73 1.10 -0.17
N ARG A 45 15.10 0.36 -1.08
CA ARG A 45 13.78 0.67 -1.61
C ARG A 45 12.89 -0.55 -1.40
N ILE A 46 11.69 -0.35 -0.89
CA ILE A 46 10.75 -1.43 -0.54
C ILE A 46 9.44 -1.19 -1.27
N SER A 47 8.96 -2.20 -1.99
CA SER A 47 7.63 -2.21 -2.59
C SER A 47 6.74 -3.19 -1.84
N PHE A 48 5.60 -2.70 -1.36
CA PHE A 48 4.54 -3.52 -0.78
C PHE A 48 3.63 -4.01 -1.93
N GLY A 49 3.84 -5.26 -2.30
CA GLY A 49 3.09 -5.97 -3.34
C GLY A 49 1.65 -6.25 -2.89
N GLU A 50 0.67 -6.02 -3.75
CA GLU A 50 -0.74 -6.38 -3.54
C GLU A 50 -1.35 -5.80 -2.24
N SER A 51 -0.81 -4.67 -1.77
CA SER A 51 -0.98 -4.25 -0.39
C SER A 51 -2.26 -3.48 -0.11
N GLY A 52 -2.95 -3.04 -1.16
CA GLY A 52 -3.90 -1.94 -1.04
C GLY A 52 -3.19 -0.66 -0.56
N ILE A 53 -3.94 0.43 -0.48
CA ILE A 53 -3.36 1.74 -0.13
C ILE A 53 -4.19 2.50 0.92
N GLY A 54 -5.48 2.21 1.09
CA GLY A 54 -6.37 2.96 1.98
C GLY A 54 -6.01 2.92 3.47
N TRP A 55 -5.32 1.88 3.93
CA TRP A 55 -4.89 1.76 5.34
C TRP A 55 -3.62 2.56 5.66
N ILE A 56 -2.80 2.85 4.63
CA ILE A 56 -1.47 3.44 4.79
C ILE A 56 -1.53 4.84 5.43
N PRO A 57 -2.38 5.79 4.98
CA PRO A 57 -2.46 7.12 5.59
C PRO A 57 -2.66 7.07 7.10
N TYR A 58 -3.64 6.28 7.55
CA TYR A 58 -3.94 6.14 8.97
C TYR A 58 -2.80 5.49 9.75
N ALA A 59 -2.15 4.48 9.17
CA ALA A 59 -1.00 3.85 9.80
C ALA A 59 0.18 4.80 9.95
N LEU A 60 0.47 5.61 8.93
CA LEU A 60 1.53 6.63 8.97
C LEU A 60 1.24 7.69 10.03
N ASP A 61 0.02 8.25 10.05
CA ASP A 61 -0.40 9.22 11.07
C ASP A 61 -0.25 8.64 12.49
N ARG A 62 -0.70 7.40 12.69
CA ARG A 62 -0.58 6.70 13.97
C ARG A 62 0.87 6.48 14.38
N MET A 63 1.74 6.09 13.45
CA MET A 63 3.16 5.89 13.70
C MET A 63 3.88 7.20 14.02
N ASP A 64 3.56 8.28 13.29
CA ASP A 64 4.10 9.61 13.56
C ASP A 64 3.72 10.09 14.96
N PHE A 65 2.45 9.95 15.33
CA PHE A 65 1.97 10.29 16.67
C PHE A 65 2.70 9.51 17.78
N GLU A 66 2.81 8.18 17.66
CA GLU A 66 3.50 7.37 18.66
C GLU A 66 5.01 7.68 18.73
N TRP A 67 5.63 7.93 17.58
CA TRP A 67 7.04 8.31 17.52
C TRP A 67 7.30 9.64 18.22
N GLU A 68 6.43 10.62 18.02
CA GLU A 68 6.51 11.91 18.70
C GLU A 68 6.25 11.82 20.20
N ASP A 69 5.29 10.99 20.62
CA ASP A 69 4.89 10.84 22.02
C ASP A 69 5.92 10.06 22.85
N ARG A 70 6.34 8.87 22.37
CA ARG A 70 7.02 7.88 23.22
C ARG A 70 8.20 7.13 22.62
N PHE A 71 8.44 7.21 21.32
CA PHE A 71 9.43 6.34 20.65
C PHE A 71 10.57 7.09 19.94
N ARG A 72 10.93 8.28 20.41
CA ARG A 72 12.08 9.06 19.90
C ARG A 72 13.43 8.35 20.08
N ASP A 73 13.50 7.36 20.97
CA ASP A 73 14.69 6.58 21.31
C ASP A 73 15.00 5.43 20.32
N LEU A 74 14.11 5.15 19.36
CA LEU A 74 14.30 4.08 18.36
C LEU A 74 15.40 4.35 17.31
N GLY A 75 16.11 5.48 17.40
CA GLY A 75 17.18 5.84 16.47
C GLY A 75 16.71 6.38 15.11
N LEU A 76 15.42 6.72 15.00
CA LEU A 76 14.85 7.41 13.83
C LEU A 76 15.21 8.90 13.86
N LYS A 77 15.55 9.46 12.70
CA LYS A 77 15.90 10.88 12.54
C LYS A 77 14.81 11.72 11.88
N MET A 78 13.80 11.08 11.29
CA MET A 78 12.66 11.71 10.63
C MET A 78 11.36 11.05 11.11
N LYS A 79 10.21 11.63 10.76
CA LYS A 79 8.93 10.96 11.05
C LYS A 79 8.82 9.65 10.28
N PRO A 80 8.15 8.62 10.82
CA PRO A 80 7.76 7.42 10.07
C PRO A 80 7.19 7.71 8.66
N SER A 81 6.32 8.70 8.52
CA SER A 81 5.75 9.12 7.23
C SER A 81 6.77 9.69 6.23
N ASP A 82 7.87 10.28 6.71
CA ASP A 82 8.96 10.76 5.86
C ASP A 82 9.80 9.58 5.33
N TYR A 83 10.01 8.54 6.15
CA TYR A 83 10.65 7.31 5.69
C TYR A 83 9.82 6.59 4.62
N TRP A 84 8.50 6.56 4.79
CA TRP A 84 7.57 6.06 3.78
C TRP A 84 7.78 6.79 2.44
N ARG A 85 7.68 8.13 2.44
CA ARG A 85 7.86 8.96 1.24
C ARG A 85 9.22 8.70 0.58
N ARG A 86 10.28 8.61 1.39
CA ARG A 86 11.66 8.41 0.91
C ARG A 86 11.87 7.06 0.23
N GLN A 87 11.37 5.96 0.79
CA GLN A 87 11.89 4.61 0.46
C GLN A 87 10.83 3.55 0.17
N CYS A 88 9.56 3.80 0.49
CA CYS A 88 8.51 2.79 0.36
C CYS A 88 7.56 3.12 -0.78
N ARG A 89 7.09 2.07 -1.46
CA ARG A 89 6.02 2.13 -2.47
C ARG A 89 4.97 1.09 -2.15
N ALA A 90 3.72 1.33 -2.56
CA ALA A 90 2.65 0.35 -2.50
C ALA A 90 2.09 0.07 -3.89
N THR A 91 1.63 -1.16 -4.06
CA THR A 91 0.89 -1.58 -5.25
C THR A 91 -0.54 -1.98 -4.91
N PHE A 92 -1.44 -1.71 -5.85
CA PHE A 92 -2.86 -1.97 -5.71
C PHE A 92 -3.51 -2.08 -7.09
N GLN A 93 -4.57 -2.88 -7.17
CA GLN A 93 -5.38 -3.10 -8.37
C GLN A 93 -6.61 -2.19 -8.35
N PHE A 94 -7.28 -2.09 -7.20
CA PHE A 94 -8.48 -1.29 -6.99
C PHE A 94 -8.63 -0.90 -5.52
N ASP A 95 -8.68 0.41 -5.22
CA ASP A 95 -8.88 0.92 -3.85
C ASP A 95 -9.50 2.32 -3.84
N GLN A 96 -10.83 2.39 -3.82
CA GLN A 96 -11.56 3.67 -3.86
C GLN A 96 -11.37 4.55 -2.61
N ILE A 97 -10.94 3.98 -1.49
CA ILE A 97 -10.67 4.75 -0.29
C ILE A 97 -9.28 5.37 -0.40
N GLY A 98 -8.29 4.58 -0.77
CA GLY A 98 -6.92 5.07 -0.95
C GLY A 98 -6.80 6.12 -2.05
N THR A 99 -7.58 6.05 -3.13
CA THR A 99 -7.57 7.10 -4.16
C THR A 99 -8.01 8.48 -3.66
N LYS A 100 -8.78 8.54 -2.57
CA LYS A 100 -9.16 9.81 -1.93
C LYS A 100 -8.09 10.37 -1.00
N LEU A 101 -7.06 9.58 -0.69
CA LEU A 101 -6.02 9.88 0.30
C LEU A 101 -4.62 9.91 -0.33
N ILE A 102 -4.56 10.10 -1.65
CA ILE A 102 -3.30 10.11 -2.42
C ILE A 102 -2.30 11.13 -1.86
N ASP A 103 -2.77 12.33 -1.52
CA ASP A 103 -1.91 13.40 -1.02
C ASP A 103 -1.31 13.08 0.36
N GLU A 104 -2.07 12.40 1.22
CA GLU A 104 -1.61 11.95 2.55
C GLU A 104 -0.48 10.93 2.45
N MET A 105 -0.51 10.05 1.43
CA MET A 105 0.57 9.09 1.16
C MET A 105 1.72 9.70 0.37
N GLY A 106 1.41 10.67 -0.49
CA GLY A 106 2.26 11.19 -1.56
C GLY A 106 2.13 10.36 -2.84
N VAL A 107 1.67 10.99 -3.92
CA VAL A 107 1.43 10.37 -5.24
C VAL A 107 2.61 9.53 -5.75
N GLU A 108 3.85 9.98 -5.52
CA GLU A 108 5.08 9.30 -5.95
C GLU A 108 5.29 7.93 -5.28
N THR A 109 4.52 7.63 -4.23
CA THR A 109 4.60 6.38 -3.47
C THR A 109 3.70 5.26 -4.00
N LEU A 110 2.87 5.56 -5.00
CA LEU A 110 1.79 4.69 -5.46
C LEU A 110 2.11 4.09 -6.84
N MET A 111 1.92 2.79 -7.00
CA MET A 111 2.14 2.09 -8.27
C MET A 111 0.96 1.17 -8.57
N TRP A 112 0.15 1.49 -9.57
CA TRP A 112 -0.96 0.62 -9.96
C TRP A 112 -0.44 -0.65 -10.64
N GLY A 113 -1.08 -1.79 -10.36
CA GLY A 113 -0.77 -3.06 -11.02
C GLY A 113 -2.03 -3.90 -11.18
N SER A 114 -2.11 -4.71 -12.25
CA SER A 114 -3.31 -5.51 -12.53
C SER A 114 -3.41 -6.81 -11.73
N ASP A 115 -2.27 -7.24 -11.17
CA ASP A 115 -2.09 -8.54 -10.51
C ASP A 115 -2.45 -9.74 -11.39
N TYR A 116 -1.97 -9.71 -12.63
CA TYR A 116 -2.12 -10.86 -13.53
C TYR A 116 -1.14 -11.97 -13.12
N PRO A 117 -1.53 -13.27 -13.12
CA PRO A 117 -2.81 -13.84 -13.56
C PRO A 117 -3.74 -14.21 -12.40
N HIS A 118 -3.66 -13.52 -11.26
CA HIS A 118 -4.39 -13.92 -10.06
C HIS A 118 -5.92 -13.93 -10.30
N PRO A 119 -6.67 -14.90 -9.73
CA PRO A 119 -8.12 -14.98 -9.90
C PRO A 119 -8.88 -13.75 -9.40
N ASP A 120 -8.31 -13.02 -8.45
CA ASP A 120 -8.80 -11.78 -7.86
C ASP A 120 -8.15 -10.52 -8.45
N GLY A 121 -7.26 -10.67 -9.43
CA GLY A 121 -6.74 -9.57 -10.23
C GLY A 121 -7.80 -8.96 -11.17
N VAL A 122 -7.44 -7.85 -11.81
CA VAL A 122 -8.38 -7.05 -12.63
C VAL A 122 -8.22 -7.23 -14.15
N TRP A 123 -7.26 -8.05 -14.59
CA TRP A 123 -7.10 -8.39 -16.01
C TRP A 123 -8.25 -9.31 -16.47
N PRO A 124 -8.85 -9.14 -17.68
CA PRO A 124 -8.52 -8.22 -18.77
C PRO A 124 -9.17 -6.83 -18.74
N GLN A 125 -9.81 -6.47 -17.62
CA GLN A 125 -10.60 -5.24 -17.49
C GLN A 125 -9.80 -4.06 -16.92
N SER A 126 -8.47 -4.07 -17.02
CA SER A 126 -7.59 -3.05 -16.42
C SER A 126 -8.03 -1.60 -16.70
N SER A 127 -8.32 -1.26 -17.95
CA SER A 127 -8.74 0.10 -18.32
C SER A 127 -10.03 0.54 -17.64
N LYS A 128 -10.97 -0.39 -17.41
CA LYS A 128 -12.23 -0.12 -16.70
C LYS A 128 -11.95 0.25 -15.24
N TYR A 129 -11.17 -0.56 -14.53
CA TYR A 129 -10.86 -0.33 -13.11
C TYR A 129 -10.01 0.93 -12.89
N ILE A 130 -9.09 1.24 -13.81
CA ILE A 130 -8.35 2.51 -13.83
C ILE A 130 -9.33 3.68 -13.95
N GLN A 131 -10.23 3.65 -14.93
CA GLN A 131 -11.20 4.72 -15.14
C GLN A 131 -12.15 4.90 -13.94
N GLU A 132 -12.63 3.80 -13.36
CA GLU A 132 -13.55 3.84 -12.22
C GLU A 132 -12.93 4.48 -10.97
N GLN A 133 -11.66 4.19 -10.69
CA GLN A 133 -11.02 4.67 -9.45
C GLN A 133 -10.26 5.99 -9.62
N PHE A 134 -9.82 6.33 -10.84
CA PHE A 134 -9.01 7.52 -11.10
C PHE A 134 -9.69 8.56 -11.98
N GLY A 135 -10.89 8.33 -12.50
CA GLY A 135 -11.57 9.25 -13.42
C GLY A 135 -11.85 10.66 -12.86
N HIS A 136 -11.67 10.86 -11.55
CA HIS A 136 -11.78 12.15 -10.87
C HIS A 136 -10.44 12.88 -10.70
N LEU A 137 -9.33 12.25 -11.08
CA LEU A 137 -7.98 12.79 -10.90
C LEU A 137 -7.46 13.46 -12.19
N PRO A 138 -6.54 14.44 -12.06
CA PRO A 138 -5.83 15.00 -13.19
C PRO A 138 -5.07 13.92 -14.00
N PRO A 139 -5.02 14.01 -15.34
CA PRO A 139 -4.37 12.99 -16.18
C PRO A 139 -2.89 12.74 -15.84
N ASP A 140 -2.15 13.75 -15.41
CA ASP A 140 -0.75 13.65 -15.00
C ASP A 140 -0.59 12.83 -13.72
N VAL A 141 -1.50 12.98 -12.75
CA VAL A 141 -1.55 12.15 -11.53
C VAL A 141 -1.82 10.69 -11.91
N VAL A 142 -2.78 10.44 -12.81
CA VAL A 142 -3.07 9.07 -13.28
C VAL A 142 -1.85 8.47 -13.98
N HIS A 143 -1.17 9.25 -14.82
CA HIS A 143 0.05 8.80 -15.50
C HIS A 143 1.16 8.41 -14.52
N LYS A 144 1.35 9.19 -13.45
CA LYS A 144 2.33 8.87 -12.41
C LYS A 144 2.07 7.52 -11.76
N ILE A 145 0.84 7.33 -11.30
CA ILE A 145 0.42 6.13 -10.57
C ILE A 145 0.45 4.89 -11.49
N THR A 146 0.04 5.04 -12.76
CA THR A 146 -0.10 3.90 -13.69
C THR A 146 1.15 3.58 -14.49
N CYS A 147 2.16 4.46 -14.50
CA CYS A 147 3.35 4.29 -15.33
C CYS A 147 4.62 4.84 -14.68
N GLU A 148 4.70 6.16 -14.47
CA GLU A 148 5.96 6.85 -14.17
C GLU A 148 6.63 6.36 -12.88
N ASN A 149 5.85 6.17 -11.82
CA ASN A 149 6.36 5.79 -10.50
C ASN A 149 7.04 4.41 -10.56
N ALA A 150 6.40 3.44 -11.21
CA ALA A 150 6.97 2.11 -11.41
C ALA A 150 8.18 2.17 -12.34
N GLY A 151 8.10 2.95 -13.43
CA GLY A 151 9.20 3.14 -14.35
C GLY A 151 10.47 3.65 -13.65
N LYS A 152 10.34 4.71 -12.84
CA LYS A 152 11.43 5.26 -12.03
C LYS A 152 11.91 4.29 -10.94
N PHE A 153 10.98 3.64 -10.23
CA PHE A 153 11.31 2.72 -9.15
C PHE A 153 12.11 1.50 -9.67
N TYR A 154 11.76 0.96 -10.83
CA TYR A 154 12.46 -0.19 -11.40
C TYR A 154 13.61 0.18 -12.35
N GLY A 155 13.89 1.46 -12.56
CA GLY A 155 14.96 1.92 -13.45
C GLY A 155 14.67 1.68 -14.94
N LEU A 156 13.38 1.64 -15.29
CA LEU A 156 12.88 1.47 -16.66
C LEU A 156 12.63 2.82 -17.35
N MET A 157 12.69 3.93 -16.59
CA MET A 157 12.55 5.29 -17.07
C MET A 157 13.60 6.18 -16.40
N SER A 158 14.09 7.18 -17.14
CA SER A 158 15.05 8.19 -16.69
C SER A 158 14.35 9.42 -16.12
#